data_AF-A0A1D2MYY1-F1
#
_entry.id   AF-A0A1D2MYY1-F1
#
_cell.length_a   1.000
_cell.length_b   1.000
_cell.length_c   1.000
_cell.angle_alpha   90.00
_cell.angle_beta   90.00
_cell.angle_gamma   90.00
#
_symmetry.space_group_name_H-M   'P 1'
#
loop_
_entity.id
_entity.type
_entity.pdbx_description
1 polymer ?
#
loop_
_entity_poly.entity_id
_entity_poly.type
_entity_poly.pdbx_seq_one_letter_code
_entity_poly.pdbx_strand_id
1 'polypeptide(L)'
;MSSSGCETRSSSTGKDISCDVDHVIMLSDNMKSSLFLNPEYADVHLIVEGVSFPAHKIILAARSQYFRALLYGGMKESTQSEVELKAATTSAFKSLLKYVYTGRMALGELKEDVILDVLGLCHQWGFEELEASICEFLQAALHVGNVCAILDTALAFGLESLVSTCCVFADANAGTLLDHSTFLLLSPAGVTELISRDSFCAAEEKIFEAVCNWVRSNQDIHQDAATVLNHVRLPLMNLNVLLETVRPTGLVSSDMILDAISAQNKSRDTELKYRGYLVPEENVAHVKHGASVLKGEMRQAILDGDCQNYDVERGFTRHVIDENGEGGGGIVIKLRQQCILNHVRMLLWDRDLRSYSYYIEVSMDQVDWVRVCDHTRYNCRSWQSVFFPQRVVRYIKIVGTHNTVNRMFHVVAVQAFFTKKEFTIDPKWGLVVPKDNVATIELSACVIEGVSRSRNALINGETRGYDWDSGYTCHQLGSGAIVVQLAQPYVISSMRLLLWDCDDRSYSYYIEVSTNQRHWEMVCNRSRESCKSWQTIRFDAIPVVYIRIVGTNNSANEASGFC
;
A
#
# COMPACT_ATOMS: atom_id res chain seq x y z
N MET A 1 -0.85 18.12 68.77
CA MET A 1 -1.49 16.90 69.29
C MET A 1 -1.57 15.92 68.11
N SER A 2 -0.53 15.10 67.90
CA SER A 2 -0.33 13.75 68.47
C SER A 2 -1.42 12.77 67.98
N SER A 3 -1.10 11.92 66.98
CA SER A 3 -0.77 10.47 67.12
C SER A 3 -2.05 9.59 67.05
N SER A 4 -2.15 8.43 66.40
CA SER A 4 -1.17 7.44 65.92
C SER A 4 -1.87 6.22 65.26
N GLY A 5 -1.15 5.54 64.34
CA GLY A 5 -1.12 4.08 64.14
C GLY A 5 -2.20 3.45 63.25
N CYS A 6 -1.99 2.32 62.56
CA CYS A 6 -0.81 1.54 62.20
C CYS A 6 -1.26 0.56 61.08
N GLU A 7 -0.28 0.04 60.34
CA GLU A 7 -0.34 -0.83 59.18
C GLU A 7 -1.27 -2.07 59.29
N THR A 8 -1.79 -2.53 58.15
CA THR A 8 -1.55 -3.93 57.71
C THR A 8 -1.61 -4.01 56.18
N ARG A 9 -0.52 -4.53 55.61
CA ARG A 9 -0.41 -5.00 54.22
C ARG A 9 -1.25 -6.26 54.05
N SER A 10 -1.95 -6.36 52.93
CA SER A 10 -2.10 -7.65 52.24
C SER A 10 -2.02 -7.43 50.73
N SER A 11 -0.79 -7.50 50.22
CA SER A 11 -0.54 -7.94 48.85
C SER A 11 -0.93 -9.42 48.76
N SER A 12 -1.99 -9.74 48.02
CA SER A 12 -2.19 -11.10 47.52
C SER A 12 -2.22 -11.03 46.00
N THR A 13 -1.03 -11.20 45.43
CA THR A 13 -0.85 -11.69 44.07
C THR A 13 -1.62 -13.01 43.94
N GLY A 14 -2.76 -12.97 43.25
CA GLY A 14 -3.36 -14.17 42.70
C GLY A 14 -2.43 -14.70 41.61
N LYS A 15 -1.51 -15.60 42.00
CA LYS A 15 -0.92 -16.54 41.05
C LYS A 15 -2.01 -17.52 40.70
N ASP A 16 -2.50 -17.47 39.47
CA ASP A 16 -3.21 -18.59 38.89
C ASP A 16 -2.29 -19.81 38.99
N ILE A 17 -2.66 -20.75 39.87
CA ILE A 17 -1.98 -22.04 39.97
C ILE A 17 -2.44 -22.82 38.74
N SER A 18 -1.61 -22.84 37.69
CA SER A 18 -1.74 -23.82 36.61
C SER A 18 -1.79 -25.22 37.25
N CYS A 19 -2.93 -25.89 37.15
CA CYS A 19 -3.14 -27.23 37.67
C CYS A 19 -2.49 -28.33 36.80
N ASP A 20 -1.87 -27.95 35.69
CA ASP A 20 -1.28 -28.89 34.74
C ASP A 20 0.23 -29.07 35.00
N VAL A 21 0.65 -30.34 35.06
CA VAL A 21 2.06 -30.74 35.16
C VAL A 21 2.66 -30.75 33.75
N ASP A 22 3.53 -29.78 33.44
CA ASP A 22 4.22 -29.68 32.15
C ASP A 22 5.66 -30.24 32.25
N HIS A 23 5.86 -31.44 31.69
CA HIS A 23 7.17 -32.09 31.57
C HIS A 23 7.66 -32.18 30.12
N VAL A 24 7.12 -31.38 29.20
CA VAL A 24 7.45 -31.46 27.76
C VAL A 24 8.95 -31.25 27.51
N ILE A 25 9.57 -30.35 28.25
CA ILE A 25 11.03 -30.10 28.18
C ILE A 25 11.82 -31.35 28.57
N MET A 26 11.47 -31.96 29.72
CA MET A 26 12.13 -33.16 30.22
C MET A 26 11.93 -34.35 29.28
N LEU A 27 10.73 -34.50 28.71
CA LEU A 27 10.45 -35.51 27.69
C LEU A 27 11.34 -35.31 26.45
N SER A 28 11.44 -34.09 25.94
CA SER A 28 12.27 -33.74 24.79
C SER A 28 13.76 -34.06 25.04
N ASP A 29 14.27 -33.70 26.21
CA ASP A 29 15.66 -33.98 26.59
C ASP A 29 15.91 -35.49 26.74
N ASN A 30 14.97 -36.24 27.31
CA ASN A 30 15.05 -37.71 27.39
C ASN A 30 15.02 -38.38 26.01
N MET A 31 14.18 -37.91 25.09
CA MET A 31 14.17 -38.38 23.69
C MET A 31 15.52 -38.13 23.01
N LYS A 32 16.11 -36.94 23.24
CA LYS A 32 17.42 -36.58 22.71
C LYS A 32 18.56 -37.42 23.30
N SER A 33 18.58 -37.64 24.61
CA SER A 33 19.68 -38.36 25.28
C SER A 33 19.64 -39.86 25.03
N SER A 34 18.44 -40.44 24.98
CA SER A 34 18.27 -41.89 25.00
C SER A 34 18.03 -42.49 23.61
N LEU A 35 17.44 -41.75 22.67
CA LEU A 35 16.99 -42.31 21.37
C LEU A 35 17.65 -41.67 20.15
N PHE A 36 17.95 -40.36 20.18
CA PHE A 36 18.53 -39.69 19.01
C PHE A 36 19.92 -40.26 18.67
N LEU A 37 20.07 -40.79 17.46
CA LEU A 37 21.27 -41.48 16.96
C LEU A 37 21.73 -42.68 17.80
N ASN A 38 20.85 -43.24 18.64
CA ASN A 38 21.15 -44.46 19.40
C ASN A 38 20.78 -45.71 18.57
N PRO A 39 21.74 -46.59 18.23
CA PRO A 39 21.45 -47.80 17.46
C PRO A 39 20.74 -48.91 18.26
N GLU A 40 20.73 -48.85 19.60
CA GLU A 40 20.24 -49.94 20.46
C GLU A 40 18.76 -50.28 20.24
N TYR A 41 17.93 -49.27 19.95
CA TYR A 41 16.48 -49.41 19.75
C TYR A 41 16.02 -49.04 18.34
N ALA A 42 16.96 -48.75 17.44
CA ALA A 42 16.67 -48.33 16.08
C ALA A 42 16.11 -49.50 15.24
N ASP A 43 15.00 -49.26 14.56
CA ASP A 43 14.34 -50.21 13.66
C ASP A 43 14.46 -49.80 12.18
N VAL A 44 15.18 -48.72 11.89
CA VAL A 44 15.55 -48.27 10.55
C VAL A 44 16.87 -47.47 10.56
N HIS A 45 17.63 -47.61 9.48
CA HIS A 45 18.81 -46.81 9.17
C HIS A 45 18.55 -45.93 7.94
N LEU A 46 18.65 -44.62 8.11
CA LEU A 46 18.49 -43.66 7.02
C LEU A 46 19.87 -43.30 6.48
N ILE A 47 20.11 -43.56 5.20
CA ILE A 47 21.40 -43.29 4.55
C ILE A 47 21.31 -41.95 3.82
N VAL A 48 22.17 -41.00 4.19
CA VAL A 48 22.25 -39.66 3.58
C VAL A 48 23.71 -39.38 3.23
N GLU A 49 23.99 -39.13 1.95
CA GLU A 49 25.37 -38.96 1.43
C GLU A 49 26.35 -40.08 1.89
N GLY A 50 25.84 -41.32 1.99
CA GLY A 50 26.61 -42.48 2.46
C GLY A 50 26.79 -42.58 3.98
N VAL A 51 26.31 -41.59 4.75
CA VAL A 51 26.32 -41.61 6.23
C VAL A 51 25.04 -42.29 6.74
N SER A 52 25.18 -43.26 7.63
CA SER A 52 24.06 -43.99 8.23
C SER A 52 23.57 -43.33 9.52
N PHE A 53 22.26 -43.07 9.58
CA PHE A 53 21.57 -42.48 10.72
C PHE A 53 20.57 -43.50 11.32
N PRO A 54 20.86 -44.09 12.50
CA PRO A 54 19.89 -44.94 13.18
C PRO A 54 18.70 -44.10 13.67
N ALA A 55 17.49 -44.58 13.42
CA ALA A 55 16.25 -43.89 13.77
C ALA A 55 15.10 -44.87 14.08
N HIS A 56 13.95 -44.32 14.47
CA HIS A 56 12.77 -45.06 14.90
C HIS A 56 11.59 -44.77 13.97
N LYS A 57 11.08 -45.79 13.27
CA LYS A 57 10.00 -45.66 12.26
C LYS A 57 8.77 -44.99 12.84
N ILE A 58 8.40 -45.34 14.07
CA ILE A 58 7.20 -44.79 14.73
C ILE A 58 7.32 -43.28 15.01
N ILE A 59 8.49 -42.79 15.42
CA ILE A 59 8.72 -41.37 15.71
C ILE A 59 8.67 -40.58 14.40
N LEU A 60 9.36 -41.05 13.37
CA LEU A 60 9.36 -40.42 12.04
C LEU A 60 7.95 -40.33 11.46
N ALA A 61 7.21 -41.44 11.48
CA ALA A 61 5.85 -41.52 10.96
C ALA A 61 4.83 -40.70 11.76
N ALA A 62 5.04 -40.55 13.08
CA ALA A 62 4.20 -39.70 13.92
C ALA A 62 4.42 -38.21 13.65
N ARG A 63 5.62 -37.81 13.22
CA ARG A 63 6.01 -36.40 13.03
C ARG A 63 5.93 -35.93 11.58
N SER A 64 5.82 -36.83 10.61
CA SER A 64 5.72 -36.46 9.19
C SER A 64 4.95 -37.50 8.39
N GLN A 65 4.00 -37.00 7.59
CA GLN A 65 3.20 -37.83 6.69
C GLN A 65 4.05 -38.46 5.58
N TYR A 66 5.11 -37.78 5.12
CA TYR A 66 6.07 -38.33 4.17
C TYR A 66 6.72 -39.59 4.72
N PHE A 67 7.27 -39.54 5.93
CA PHE A 67 7.89 -40.72 6.54
C PHE A 67 6.87 -41.81 6.87
N ARG A 68 5.64 -41.44 7.24
CA ARG A 68 4.54 -42.41 7.40
C ARG A 68 4.27 -43.17 6.10
N ALA A 69 4.20 -42.47 4.97
CA ALA A 69 4.01 -43.10 3.66
C ALA A 69 5.22 -43.94 3.24
N LEU A 70 6.44 -43.43 3.46
CA LEU A 70 7.68 -44.13 3.11
C LEU A 70 7.84 -45.45 3.87
N LEU A 71 7.55 -45.45 5.17
CA LEU A 71 7.85 -46.56 6.07
C LEU A 71 6.67 -47.53 6.28
N TYR A 72 5.42 -47.05 6.13
CA TYR A 72 4.21 -47.84 6.34
C TYR A 72 3.30 -47.91 5.11
N GLY A 73 3.66 -47.31 3.98
CA GLY A 73 2.84 -47.27 2.76
C GLY A 73 2.89 -48.52 1.87
N GLY A 74 3.60 -49.58 2.28
CA GLY A 74 3.64 -50.86 1.55
C GLY A 74 4.57 -50.93 0.34
N MET A 75 5.40 -49.90 0.10
CA MET A 75 6.45 -49.91 -0.92
C MET A 75 7.70 -50.68 -0.44
N LYS A 76 8.70 -50.86 -1.31
CA LYS A 76 9.90 -51.67 -1.01
C LYS A 76 10.60 -51.22 0.29
N GLU A 77 10.65 -49.92 0.50
CA GLU A 77 11.25 -49.22 1.63
C GLU A 77 10.59 -49.61 2.97
N SER A 78 9.30 -49.99 2.97
CA SER A 78 8.58 -50.39 4.19
C SER A 78 9.15 -51.66 4.83
N THR A 79 9.74 -52.54 4.02
CA THR A 79 10.34 -53.82 4.47
C THR A 79 11.86 -53.76 4.60
N GLN A 80 12.49 -52.66 4.19
CA GLN A 80 13.94 -52.48 4.29
C GLN A 80 14.36 -51.99 5.69
N SER A 81 15.54 -52.43 6.11
CA SER A 81 16.25 -51.93 7.29
C SER A 81 17.08 -50.69 6.99
N GLU A 82 17.44 -50.48 5.72
CA GLU A 82 18.20 -49.31 5.24
C GLU A 82 17.42 -48.59 4.14
N VAL A 83 17.25 -47.27 4.29
CA VAL A 83 16.52 -46.42 3.34
C VAL A 83 17.40 -45.23 2.96
N GLU A 84 17.69 -45.08 1.68
CA GLU A 84 18.52 -44.01 1.15
C GLU A 84 17.67 -42.75 0.86
N LEU A 85 18.05 -41.61 1.45
CA LEU A 85 17.41 -40.31 1.22
C LEU A 85 18.32 -39.46 0.32
N LYS A 86 17.99 -39.40 -0.97
CA LYS A 86 18.83 -38.76 -1.99
C LYS A 86 18.74 -37.23 -2.04
N ALA A 87 17.74 -36.64 -1.41
CA ALA A 87 17.44 -35.20 -1.52
C ALA A 87 17.99 -34.36 -0.35
N ALA A 88 18.78 -34.94 0.56
CA ALA A 88 19.22 -34.29 1.79
C ALA A 88 20.73 -34.23 1.93
N THR A 89 21.24 -33.13 2.49
CA THR A 89 22.62 -33.02 2.98
C THR A 89 22.72 -33.58 4.40
N THR A 90 23.87 -34.14 4.74
CA THR A 90 24.11 -34.77 6.05
C THR A 90 23.85 -33.80 7.21
N SER A 91 24.26 -32.54 7.07
CA SER A 91 24.11 -31.48 8.09
C SER A 91 22.65 -31.05 8.28
N ALA A 92 21.92 -30.82 7.18
CA ALA A 92 20.52 -30.44 7.22
C ALA A 92 19.65 -31.58 7.76
N PHE A 93 19.87 -32.80 7.26
CA PHE A 93 19.15 -33.98 7.71
C PHE A 93 19.35 -34.23 9.20
N LYS A 94 20.59 -34.15 9.70
CA LYS A 94 20.89 -34.33 11.13
C LYS A 94 20.17 -33.30 11.99
N SER A 95 20.08 -32.05 11.52
CA SER A 95 19.40 -30.96 12.22
C SER A 95 17.88 -31.19 12.24
N LEU A 96 17.29 -31.58 11.11
CA LEU A 96 15.87 -31.93 11.01
C LEU A 96 15.53 -33.17 11.84
N LEU A 97 16.37 -34.20 11.81
CA LEU A 97 16.20 -35.40 12.63
C LEU A 97 16.22 -35.06 14.12
N LYS A 98 17.14 -34.20 14.55
CA LYS A 98 17.15 -33.70 15.95
C LYS A 98 15.84 -32.98 16.28
N TYR A 99 15.32 -32.16 15.37
CA TYR A 99 14.01 -31.51 15.54
C TYR A 99 12.86 -32.53 15.63
N VAL A 100 12.87 -33.59 14.82
CA VAL A 100 11.85 -34.65 14.86
C VAL A 100 11.76 -35.28 16.26
N TYR A 101 12.88 -35.52 16.93
CA TYR A 101 12.91 -36.12 18.27
C TYR A 101 12.61 -35.13 19.40
N THR A 102 12.97 -33.85 19.23
CA THR A 102 12.98 -32.88 20.33
C THR A 102 11.92 -31.79 20.22
N GLY A 103 11.36 -31.58 19.03
CA GLY A 103 10.54 -30.41 18.71
C GLY A 103 11.32 -29.09 18.76
N ARG A 104 12.66 -29.12 18.77
CA ARG A 104 13.50 -27.93 18.97
C ARG A 104 14.59 -27.82 17.90
N MET A 105 14.73 -26.63 17.34
CA MET A 105 15.81 -26.28 16.42
C MET A 105 16.33 -24.88 16.76
N ALA A 106 17.64 -24.75 17.00
CA ALA A 106 18.28 -23.47 17.29
C ALA A 106 18.76 -22.84 15.98
N LEU A 107 17.87 -22.15 15.26
CA LEU A 107 18.17 -21.59 13.94
C LEU A 107 19.37 -20.62 13.96
N GLY A 108 19.53 -19.82 15.02
CA GLY A 108 20.66 -18.89 15.16
C GLY A 108 22.04 -19.55 15.36
N GLU A 109 22.09 -20.86 15.63
CA GLU A 109 23.36 -21.62 15.72
C GLU A 109 23.71 -22.31 14.39
N LEU A 110 22.77 -22.36 13.45
CA LEU A 110 22.97 -22.97 12.15
C LEU A 110 23.56 -21.96 11.16
N LYS A 111 24.34 -22.46 10.21
CA LYS A 111 24.76 -21.67 9.06
C LYS A 111 23.60 -21.52 8.08
N GLU A 112 23.60 -20.42 7.34
CA GLU A 112 22.49 -20.06 6.43
C GLU A 112 22.25 -21.12 5.34
N ASP A 113 23.30 -21.68 4.76
CA ASP A 113 23.23 -22.78 3.80
C ASP A 113 22.49 -24.00 4.37
N VAL A 114 22.80 -24.37 5.61
CA VAL A 114 22.12 -25.45 6.32
C VAL A 114 20.64 -25.11 6.59
N ILE A 115 20.33 -23.85 6.90
CA ILE A 115 18.94 -23.41 7.12
C ILE A 115 18.12 -23.53 5.84
N LEU A 116 18.67 -23.11 4.69
CA LEU A 116 18.02 -23.23 3.39
C LEU A 116 17.83 -24.69 2.96
N ASP A 117 18.82 -25.54 3.19
CA ASP A 117 18.69 -26.98 2.97
C ASP A 117 17.58 -27.59 3.85
N VAL A 118 17.55 -27.23 5.15
CA VAL A 118 16.49 -27.69 6.07
C VAL A 118 15.13 -27.19 5.61
N LEU A 119 15.01 -25.95 5.13
CA LEU A 119 13.77 -25.41 4.56
C LEU A 119 13.29 -26.29 3.38
N GLY A 120 14.20 -26.68 2.48
CA GLY A 120 13.87 -27.59 1.39
C GLY A 120 13.40 -28.97 1.85
N LEU A 121 14.00 -29.52 2.90
CA LEU A 121 13.54 -30.77 3.50
C LEU A 121 12.17 -30.62 4.18
N CYS A 122 11.91 -29.48 4.83
CA CYS A 122 10.61 -29.21 5.45
C CYS A 122 9.50 -29.17 4.40
N HIS A 123 9.74 -28.48 3.30
CA HIS A 123 8.81 -28.39 2.18
C HIS A 123 8.54 -29.77 1.56
N GLN A 124 9.60 -30.53 1.25
CA GLN A 124 9.48 -31.84 0.61
C GLN A 124 8.81 -32.89 1.51
N TRP A 125 9.08 -32.85 2.82
CA TRP A 125 8.64 -33.89 3.77
C TRP A 125 7.44 -33.48 4.63
N GLY A 126 6.86 -32.30 4.36
CA GLY A 126 5.63 -31.81 4.99
C GLY A 126 5.78 -31.41 6.45
N PHE A 127 6.84 -30.67 6.80
CA PHE A 127 7.03 -30.09 8.13
C PHE A 127 6.57 -28.61 8.16
N GLU A 128 5.27 -28.38 7.96
CA GLU A 128 4.68 -27.04 7.78
C GLU A 128 4.97 -26.06 8.94
N GLU A 129 4.87 -26.50 10.19
CA GLU A 129 5.15 -25.63 11.36
C GLU A 129 6.61 -25.17 11.42
N LEU A 130 7.54 -26.06 11.07
CA LEU A 130 8.97 -25.73 11.04
C LEU A 130 9.29 -24.86 9.82
N GLU A 131 8.69 -25.15 8.66
CA GLU A 131 8.79 -24.32 7.46
C GLU A 131 8.36 -22.87 7.75
N ALA A 132 7.21 -22.67 8.39
CA ALA A 132 6.73 -21.35 8.78
C ALA A 132 7.71 -20.65 9.73
N SER A 133 8.21 -21.35 10.75
CA SER A 133 9.18 -20.82 11.71
C SER A 133 10.50 -20.41 11.05
N ILE A 134 10.99 -21.20 10.08
CA ILE A 134 12.20 -20.89 9.31
C ILE A 134 11.95 -19.68 8.41
N CYS A 135 10.79 -19.59 7.75
CA CYS A 135 10.43 -18.44 6.94
C CYS A 135 10.42 -17.14 7.75
N GLU A 136 9.81 -17.14 8.94
CA GLU A 136 9.81 -15.98 9.85
C GLU A 136 11.22 -15.59 10.27
N PHE A 137 12.07 -16.56 10.60
CA PHE A 137 13.47 -16.32 10.93
C PHE A 137 14.24 -15.69 9.76
N LEU A 138 14.10 -16.23 8.55
CA LEU A 138 14.77 -15.72 7.35
C LEU A 138 14.31 -14.30 7.00
N GLN A 139 13.01 -13.99 7.15
CA GLN A 139 12.49 -12.63 6.96
C GLN A 139 13.14 -11.63 7.91
N ALA A 140 13.36 -12.01 9.17
CA ALA A 140 14.01 -11.16 10.16
C ALA A 140 15.53 -11.03 9.97
N ALA A 141 16.17 -12.01 9.33
CA ALA A 141 17.61 -12.10 9.13
C ALA A 141 18.10 -11.59 7.75
N LEU A 142 17.24 -10.96 6.95
CA LEU A 142 17.59 -10.48 5.61
C LEU A 142 18.71 -9.43 5.63
N HIS A 143 19.71 -9.66 4.79
CA HIS A 143 20.77 -8.71 4.46
C HIS A 143 21.26 -8.89 3.01
N VAL A 144 22.02 -7.93 2.48
CA VAL A 144 22.52 -7.96 1.08
C VAL A 144 23.29 -9.24 0.73
N GLY A 145 23.98 -9.83 1.72
CA GLY A 145 24.73 -11.08 1.57
C GLY A 145 23.90 -12.37 1.43
N ASN A 146 22.63 -12.40 1.82
CA ASN A 146 21.83 -13.64 1.85
C ASN A 146 20.52 -13.53 1.06
N VAL A 147 20.02 -12.32 0.80
CA VAL A 147 18.71 -12.10 0.14
C VAL A 147 18.59 -12.82 -1.21
N CYS A 148 19.66 -12.91 -2.01
CA CYS A 148 19.64 -13.61 -3.29
C CYS A 148 19.38 -15.11 -3.14
N ALA A 149 20.11 -15.77 -2.23
CA ALA A 149 19.96 -17.20 -1.98
C ALA A 149 18.59 -17.52 -1.37
N ILE A 150 18.11 -16.67 -0.45
CA ILE A 150 16.79 -16.81 0.15
C ILE A 150 15.69 -16.62 -0.90
N LEU A 151 15.82 -15.62 -1.79
CA LEU A 151 14.86 -15.37 -2.88
C LEU A 151 14.77 -16.57 -3.83
N ASP A 152 15.89 -17.11 -4.30
CA ASP A 152 15.87 -18.27 -5.19
C ASP A 152 15.25 -19.50 -4.52
N THR A 153 15.58 -19.73 -3.25
CA THR A 153 14.99 -20.82 -2.46
C THR A 153 13.48 -20.63 -2.33
N ALA A 154 13.04 -19.40 -2.04
CA ALA A 154 11.62 -19.07 -1.90
C ALA A 154 10.87 -19.24 -3.23
N LEU A 155 11.47 -18.86 -4.35
CA LEU A 155 10.90 -19.05 -5.69
C LEU A 155 10.81 -20.54 -6.05
N ALA A 156 11.84 -21.32 -5.76
CA ALA A 156 11.88 -22.76 -6.04
C ALA A 156 10.79 -23.54 -5.29
N PHE A 157 10.43 -23.09 -4.08
CA PHE A 157 9.41 -23.74 -3.24
C PHE A 157 8.04 -23.04 -3.27
N GLY A 158 7.88 -21.95 -4.04
CA GLY A 158 6.61 -21.22 -4.14
C GLY A 158 6.20 -20.49 -2.85
N LEU A 159 7.17 -20.05 -2.04
CA LEU A 159 6.94 -19.39 -0.75
C LEU A 159 6.65 -17.89 -0.92
N GLU A 160 5.44 -17.55 -1.38
CA GLU A 160 5.07 -16.19 -1.82
C GLU A 160 5.33 -15.09 -0.77
N SER A 161 5.08 -15.35 0.51
CA SER A 161 5.32 -14.39 1.60
C SER A 161 6.81 -14.05 1.76
N LEU A 162 7.68 -15.07 1.64
CA LEU A 162 9.13 -14.90 1.72
C LEU A 162 9.67 -14.21 0.46
N VAL A 163 9.17 -14.56 -0.73
CA VAL A 163 9.48 -13.88 -2.00
C VAL A 163 9.15 -12.40 -1.89
N SER A 164 7.94 -12.05 -1.45
CA SER A 164 7.50 -10.66 -1.29
C SER A 164 8.42 -9.87 -0.35
N THR A 165 8.80 -10.47 0.78
CA THR A 165 9.71 -9.82 1.75
C THR A 165 11.12 -9.61 1.18
N CYS A 166 11.67 -10.61 0.48
CA CYS A 166 12.96 -10.50 -0.20
C CYS A 166 12.94 -9.42 -1.28
N CYS A 167 11.85 -9.35 -2.06
CA CYS A 167 11.62 -8.37 -3.09
C CYS A 167 11.55 -6.93 -2.53
N VAL A 168 10.87 -6.72 -1.41
CA VAL A 168 10.83 -5.42 -0.71
C VAL A 168 12.22 -5.02 -0.19
N PHE A 169 12.96 -5.97 0.40
CA PHE A 169 14.34 -5.73 0.84
C PHE A 169 15.26 -5.38 -0.34
N ALA A 170 15.12 -6.10 -1.46
CA ALA A 170 15.88 -5.87 -2.68
C ALA A 170 15.57 -4.50 -3.29
N ASP A 171 14.32 -4.04 -3.27
CA ASP A 171 13.93 -2.69 -3.75
C ASP A 171 14.61 -1.57 -2.96
N ALA A 172 14.64 -1.71 -1.63
CA ALA A 172 15.30 -0.72 -0.76
C ALA A 172 16.82 -0.67 -0.96
N ASN A 173 17.42 -1.78 -1.42
CA ASN A 173 18.87 -1.96 -1.54
C ASN A 173 19.32 -2.22 -3.00
N ALA A 174 18.52 -1.85 -4.00
CA ALA A 174 18.72 -2.26 -5.39
C ALA A 174 20.12 -1.92 -5.92
N GLY A 175 20.58 -0.68 -5.70
CA GLY A 175 21.91 -0.24 -6.14
C GLY A 175 23.04 -1.03 -5.49
N THR A 176 22.99 -1.29 -4.18
CA THR A 176 24.00 -2.08 -3.46
C THR A 176 23.96 -3.56 -3.82
N LEU A 177 22.77 -4.09 -4.13
CA LEU A 177 22.59 -5.49 -4.49
C LEU A 177 23.18 -5.79 -5.87
N LEU A 178 22.97 -4.89 -6.85
CA LEU A 178 23.53 -5.00 -8.19
C LEU A 178 25.08 -5.02 -8.22
N ASP A 179 25.70 -4.30 -7.28
CA ASP A 179 27.16 -4.24 -7.15
C ASP A 179 27.73 -5.43 -6.32
N HIS A 180 26.88 -6.23 -5.65
CA HIS A 180 27.30 -7.29 -4.74
C HIS A 180 27.48 -8.64 -5.45
N SER A 181 28.44 -9.46 -5.00
CA SER A 181 28.77 -10.75 -5.63
C SER A 181 27.63 -11.78 -5.55
N THR A 182 26.70 -11.61 -4.62
CA THR A 182 25.54 -12.51 -4.44
C THR A 182 24.55 -12.42 -5.61
N PHE A 183 24.50 -11.29 -6.31
CA PHE A 183 23.65 -11.15 -7.49
C PHE A 183 24.06 -12.11 -8.61
N LEU A 184 25.36 -12.43 -8.72
CA LEU A 184 25.89 -13.38 -9.71
C LEU A 184 25.42 -14.82 -9.47
N LEU A 185 25.01 -15.13 -8.24
CA LEU A 185 24.56 -16.45 -7.81
C LEU A 185 23.07 -16.69 -8.07
N LEU A 186 22.33 -15.66 -8.48
CA LEU A 186 20.89 -15.77 -8.71
C LEU A 186 20.57 -16.74 -9.85
N SER A 187 19.48 -17.48 -9.71
CA SER A 187 18.87 -18.21 -10.81
C SER A 187 18.29 -17.27 -11.87
N PRO A 188 18.05 -17.73 -13.11
CA PRO A 188 17.39 -16.91 -14.15
C PRO A 188 16.01 -16.40 -13.70
N ALA A 189 15.28 -17.22 -12.92
CA ALA A 189 14.01 -16.83 -12.32
C ALA A 189 14.18 -15.71 -11.29
N GLY A 190 15.18 -15.81 -10.41
CA GLY A 190 15.48 -14.80 -9.41
C GLY A 190 15.89 -13.46 -10.02
N VAL A 191 16.76 -13.47 -11.05
CA VAL A 191 17.12 -12.23 -11.77
C VAL A 191 15.88 -11.62 -12.42
N THR A 192 15.09 -12.43 -13.14
CA THR A 192 13.86 -11.98 -13.82
C THR A 192 12.85 -11.39 -12.83
N GLU A 193 12.65 -12.01 -11.67
CA GLU A 193 11.77 -11.53 -10.61
C GLU A 193 12.21 -10.14 -10.10
N LEU A 194 13.51 -9.91 -9.92
CA LEU A 194 14.00 -8.61 -9.50
C LEU A 194 13.85 -7.54 -10.59
N ILE A 195 14.35 -7.81 -11.80
CA ILE A 195 14.42 -6.79 -12.87
C ILE A 195 13.12 -6.61 -13.64
N SER A 196 12.12 -7.48 -13.49
CA SER A 196 10.81 -7.25 -14.12
C SER A 196 10.03 -6.14 -13.40
N ARG A 197 10.23 -5.98 -12.09
CA ARG A 197 9.45 -5.08 -11.22
C ARG A 197 9.80 -3.61 -11.42
N ASP A 198 8.77 -2.76 -11.44
CA ASP A 198 8.93 -1.30 -11.51
C ASP A 198 9.59 -0.73 -10.25
N SER A 199 9.44 -1.39 -9.10
CA SER A 199 9.96 -0.93 -7.81
C SER A 199 11.46 -1.13 -7.61
N PHE A 200 12.09 -2.01 -8.40
CA PHE A 200 13.52 -2.30 -8.31
C PHE A 200 14.34 -1.17 -8.96
N CYS A 201 14.42 -0.03 -8.27
CA CYS A 201 14.84 1.24 -8.84
C CYS A 201 16.35 1.45 -8.78
N ALA A 202 17.02 1.30 -9.92
CA ALA A 202 18.40 1.72 -10.17
C ALA A 202 18.53 2.33 -11.57
N ALA A 203 19.66 2.96 -11.88
CA ALA A 203 19.94 3.40 -13.25
C ALA A 203 19.93 2.18 -14.18
N GLU A 204 19.24 2.26 -15.31
CA GLU A 204 19.08 1.09 -16.19
C GLU A 204 20.42 0.60 -16.72
N GLU A 205 21.38 1.51 -16.93
CA GLU A 205 22.78 1.19 -17.24
C GLU A 205 23.41 0.25 -16.20
N LYS A 206 23.25 0.53 -14.90
CA LYS A 206 23.75 -0.35 -13.83
C LYS A 206 23.08 -1.72 -13.84
N ILE A 207 21.77 -1.76 -14.09
CA ILE A 207 21.02 -3.02 -14.18
C ILE A 207 21.59 -3.85 -15.35
N PHE A 208 21.81 -3.23 -16.50
CA PHE A 208 22.39 -3.89 -17.66
C PHE A 208 23.81 -4.42 -17.40
N GLU A 209 24.68 -3.62 -16.77
CA GLU A 209 26.03 -4.06 -16.42
C GLU A 209 26.03 -5.27 -15.48
N ALA A 210 25.17 -5.25 -14.45
CA ALA A 210 25.02 -6.36 -13.52
C ALA A 210 24.51 -7.63 -14.23
N VAL A 211 23.51 -7.50 -15.11
CA VAL A 211 23.01 -8.61 -15.93
C VAL A 211 24.10 -9.14 -16.86
N CYS A 212 24.91 -8.28 -17.49
CA CYS A 212 26.04 -8.72 -18.31
C CYS A 212 27.05 -9.55 -17.51
N ASN A 213 27.37 -9.11 -16.29
CA ASN A 213 28.29 -9.85 -15.41
C ASN A 213 27.70 -11.18 -14.94
N TRP A 214 26.38 -11.21 -14.68
CA TRP A 214 25.66 -12.44 -14.38
C TRP A 214 25.69 -13.43 -15.55
N VAL A 215 25.41 -12.99 -16.79
CA VAL A 215 25.47 -13.84 -17.99
C VAL A 215 26.88 -14.40 -18.20
N ARG A 216 27.93 -13.58 -18.04
CA ARG A 216 29.33 -14.03 -18.19
C ARG A 216 29.74 -15.07 -17.16
N SER A 217 29.16 -15.02 -15.96
CA SER A 217 29.42 -15.95 -14.87
C SER A 217 28.65 -17.27 -15.03
N ASN A 218 27.55 -17.25 -15.80
CA ASN A 218 26.62 -18.36 -15.98
C ASN A 218 26.52 -18.79 -17.46
N GLN A 219 27.65 -19.24 -18.03
CA GLN A 219 27.78 -19.52 -19.48
C GLN A 219 26.86 -20.63 -19.99
N ASP A 220 26.38 -21.52 -19.13
CA ASP A 220 25.50 -22.63 -19.53
C ASP A 220 24.04 -22.19 -19.78
N ILE A 221 23.70 -20.93 -19.51
CA ILE A 221 22.31 -20.43 -19.48
C ILE A 221 21.98 -19.46 -20.64
N HIS A 222 22.61 -19.66 -21.81
CA HIS A 222 22.47 -18.74 -22.96
C HIS A 222 21.02 -18.49 -23.40
N GLN A 223 20.12 -19.47 -23.29
CA GLN A 223 18.73 -19.33 -23.72
C GLN A 223 17.91 -18.48 -22.73
N ASP A 224 18.12 -18.64 -21.43
CA ASP A 224 17.42 -17.82 -20.43
C ASP A 224 18.03 -16.42 -20.31
N ALA A 225 19.31 -16.25 -20.67
CA ALA A 225 19.95 -14.93 -20.73
C ALA A 225 19.21 -13.96 -21.67
N ALA A 226 18.72 -14.45 -22.81
CA ALA A 226 17.91 -13.63 -23.73
C ALA A 226 16.57 -13.20 -23.08
N THR A 227 15.92 -14.11 -22.34
CA THR A 227 14.69 -13.83 -21.60
C THR A 227 14.91 -12.76 -20.54
N VAL A 228 15.99 -12.89 -19.75
CA VAL A 228 16.39 -11.91 -18.73
C VAL A 228 16.67 -10.54 -19.37
N LEU A 229 17.43 -10.51 -20.48
CA LEU A 229 17.77 -9.26 -21.18
C LEU A 229 16.55 -8.51 -21.73
N ASN A 230 15.45 -9.20 -22.06
CA ASN A 230 14.21 -8.56 -22.49
C ASN A 230 13.53 -7.72 -21.38
N HIS A 231 13.86 -7.97 -20.12
CA HIS A 231 13.37 -7.18 -18.99
C HIS A 231 14.23 -5.94 -18.71
N VAL A 232 15.39 -5.81 -19.36
CA VAL A 232 16.20 -4.59 -19.33
C VAL A 232 15.58 -3.55 -20.26
N ARG A 233 15.32 -2.36 -19.72
CA ARG A 233 14.54 -1.30 -20.38
C ARG A 233 15.47 -0.39 -21.18
N LEU A 234 16.06 -0.93 -22.26
CA LEU A 234 16.97 -0.21 -23.16
C LEU A 234 16.51 1.21 -23.56
N PRO A 235 15.20 1.48 -23.80
CA PRO A 235 14.73 2.84 -24.12
C PRO A 235 14.99 3.88 -23.02
N LEU A 236 15.33 3.48 -21.79
CA LEU A 236 15.65 4.40 -20.69
C LEU A 236 17.15 4.76 -20.61
N MET A 237 18.00 4.15 -21.44
CA MET A 237 19.43 4.45 -21.48
C MET A 237 19.71 5.56 -22.48
N ASN A 238 20.70 6.42 -22.21
CA ASN A 238 21.09 7.44 -23.18
C ASN A 238 21.78 6.81 -24.42
N LEU A 239 21.82 7.56 -25.52
CA LEU A 239 22.39 7.09 -26.80
C LEU A 239 23.87 6.68 -26.70
N ASN A 240 24.66 7.36 -25.87
CA ASN A 240 26.07 7.02 -25.70
C ASN A 240 26.19 5.62 -25.06
N VAL A 241 25.48 5.36 -23.97
CA VAL A 241 25.47 4.06 -23.27
C VAL A 241 25.02 2.93 -24.20
N LEU A 242 24.00 3.16 -25.03
CA LEU A 242 23.53 2.16 -26.00
C LEU A 242 24.62 1.79 -27.03
N LEU A 243 25.41 2.76 -27.49
CA LEU A 243 26.40 2.56 -28.55
C LEU A 243 27.79 2.14 -28.04
N GLU A 244 28.22 2.67 -26.89
CA GLU A 244 29.56 2.48 -26.33
C GLU A 244 29.59 1.39 -25.26
N THR A 245 28.49 1.16 -24.53
CA THR A 245 28.43 0.16 -23.46
C THR A 245 27.65 -1.08 -23.90
N VAL A 246 26.42 -0.91 -24.41
CA VAL A 246 25.52 -2.05 -24.73
C VAL A 246 25.98 -2.78 -25.99
N ARG A 247 26.18 -2.07 -27.11
CA ARG A 247 26.51 -2.67 -28.40
C ARG A 247 27.79 -3.54 -28.38
N PRO A 248 28.91 -3.15 -27.74
CA PRO A 248 30.13 -3.97 -27.75
C PRO A 248 30.01 -5.29 -26.98
N THR A 249 29.02 -5.46 -26.10
CA THR A 249 28.83 -6.72 -25.37
C THR A 249 28.46 -7.89 -26.26
N GLY A 250 27.82 -7.62 -27.41
CA GLY A 250 27.27 -8.66 -28.30
C GLY A 250 26.10 -9.45 -27.70
N LEU A 251 25.62 -9.11 -26.50
CA LEU A 251 24.52 -9.81 -25.82
C LEU A 251 23.14 -9.34 -26.31
N VAL A 252 23.06 -8.15 -26.89
CA VAL A 252 21.83 -7.55 -27.42
C VAL A 252 21.99 -7.36 -28.93
N SER A 253 20.94 -7.68 -29.70
CA SER A 253 20.97 -7.52 -31.15
C SER A 253 20.99 -6.05 -31.57
N SER A 254 21.57 -5.77 -32.74
CA SER A 254 21.56 -4.39 -33.28
C SER A 254 20.12 -3.89 -33.52
N ASP A 255 19.19 -4.77 -33.88
CA ASP A 255 17.79 -4.43 -34.10
C ASP A 255 17.11 -3.98 -32.79
N MET A 256 17.35 -4.64 -31.66
CA MET A 256 16.81 -4.23 -30.36
C MET A 256 17.31 -2.84 -29.94
N ILE A 257 18.56 -2.50 -30.26
CA ILE A 257 19.12 -1.17 -29.98
C ILE A 257 18.44 -0.12 -30.86
N LEU A 258 18.24 -0.41 -32.15
CA LEU A 258 17.53 0.48 -33.08
C LEU A 258 16.07 0.67 -32.67
N ASP A 259 15.40 -0.39 -32.22
CA ASP A 259 14.03 -0.33 -31.69
C ASP A 259 13.96 0.52 -30.42
N ALA A 260 14.95 0.42 -29.53
CA ALA A 260 15.04 1.26 -28.34
C ALA A 260 15.19 2.75 -28.70
N ILE A 261 16.07 3.08 -29.66
CA ILE A 261 16.24 4.46 -30.15
C ILE A 261 14.97 4.95 -30.86
N SER A 262 14.31 4.09 -31.63
CA SER A 262 13.02 4.40 -32.26
C SER A 262 11.95 4.69 -31.22
N ALA A 263 11.89 3.90 -30.13
CA ALA A 263 10.95 4.12 -29.03
C ALA A 263 11.20 5.46 -28.33
N GLN A 264 12.46 5.82 -28.06
CA GLN A 264 12.83 7.13 -27.49
C GLN A 264 12.36 8.32 -28.32
N ASN A 265 12.36 8.20 -29.66
CA ASN A 265 11.99 9.29 -30.56
C ASN A 265 10.49 9.34 -30.88
N LYS A 266 9.77 8.21 -30.79
CA LYS A 266 8.36 8.10 -31.18
C LYS A 266 7.40 8.16 -29.99
N SER A 267 7.79 7.62 -28.84
CA SER A 267 6.95 7.58 -27.65
C SER A 267 7.05 8.87 -26.86
N ARG A 268 5.98 9.21 -26.15
CA ARG A 268 6.05 10.26 -25.13
C ARG A 268 6.90 9.75 -23.95
N ASP A 269 7.68 10.62 -23.32
CA ASP A 269 8.55 10.23 -22.20
C ASP A 269 7.75 9.54 -21.08
N THR A 270 6.54 10.03 -20.80
CA THR A 270 5.65 9.47 -19.78
C THR A 270 5.03 8.12 -20.12
N GLU A 271 5.17 7.64 -21.36
CA GLU A 271 4.78 6.29 -21.79
C GLU A 271 5.92 5.28 -21.63
N LEU A 272 7.15 5.76 -21.42
CA LEU A 272 8.28 4.89 -21.13
C LEU A 272 8.10 4.25 -19.75
N LYS A 273 8.44 2.97 -19.66
CA LYS A 273 8.28 2.17 -18.43
C LYS A 273 9.40 2.48 -17.45
N TYR A 274 9.42 3.67 -16.86
CA TYR A 274 10.38 4.00 -15.81
C TYR A 274 10.27 3.06 -14.60
N ARG A 275 11.38 2.87 -13.88
CA ARG A 275 11.40 2.26 -12.54
C ARG A 275 11.28 3.34 -11.49
N GLY A 276 10.73 3.08 -10.31
CA GLY A 276 10.60 4.09 -9.27
C GLY A 276 10.68 3.51 -7.88
N TYR A 277 11.16 4.30 -6.93
CA TYR A 277 11.13 3.90 -5.52
C TYR A 277 9.68 3.77 -5.06
N LEU A 278 9.36 2.65 -4.43
CA LEU A 278 8.05 2.36 -3.89
C LEU A 278 8.12 2.41 -2.37
N VAL A 279 7.50 3.42 -1.76
CA VAL A 279 7.41 3.54 -0.31
C VAL A 279 5.92 3.69 0.06
N PRO A 280 5.24 2.58 0.37
CA PRO A 280 3.81 2.61 0.65
C PRO A 280 3.47 3.45 1.88
N GLU A 281 2.37 4.19 1.78
CA GLU A 281 1.78 4.99 2.88
C GLU A 281 2.72 6.06 3.49
N GLU A 282 3.82 6.40 2.83
CA GLU A 282 4.72 7.47 3.25
C GLU A 282 4.66 8.68 2.31
N ASN A 283 4.60 9.88 2.89
CA ASN A 283 4.59 11.12 2.11
C ASN A 283 5.98 11.43 1.54
N VAL A 284 6.21 11.11 0.27
CA VAL A 284 7.48 11.42 -0.41
C VAL A 284 7.62 12.89 -0.81
N ALA A 285 6.52 13.65 -0.83
CA ALA A 285 6.50 15.09 -1.05
C ALA A 285 6.70 15.84 0.29
N HIS A 286 7.85 15.61 0.93
CA HIS A 286 8.23 16.27 2.19
C HIS A 286 9.71 16.65 2.19
N VAL A 287 10.08 17.70 2.91
CA VAL A 287 11.48 18.18 2.99
C VAL A 287 12.43 17.09 3.51
N LYS A 288 11.96 16.24 4.44
CA LYS A 288 12.71 15.09 4.98
C LYS A 288 13.17 14.09 3.91
N HIS A 289 12.42 13.95 2.82
CA HIS A 289 12.79 13.11 1.66
C HIS A 289 13.55 13.89 0.58
N GLY A 290 13.83 15.18 0.79
CA GLY A 290 14.53 16.05 -0.16
C GLY A 290 13.65 16.55 -1.30
N ALA A 291 12.32 16.54 -1.14
CA ALA A 291 11.43 17.21 -2.09
C ALA A 291 11.64 18.74 -2.06
N SER A 292 11.46 19.39 -3.20
CA SER A 292 11.68 20.85 -3.34
C SER A 292 10.66 21.46 -4.29
N VAL A 293 10.38 22.76 -4.13
CA VAL A 293 9.46 23.50 -4.99
C VAL A 293 10.25 24.33 -5.99
N LEU A 294 10.05 24.06 -7.29
CA LEU A 294 10.72 24.74 -8.39
C LEU A 294 10.00 26.03 -8.82
N LYS A 295 8.67 26.01 -8.83
CA LYS A 295 7.81 27.15 -9.23
C LYS A 295 6.70 27.38 -8.19
N GLY A 296 6.32 28.65 -8.02
CA GLY A 296 5.38 29.11 -6.99
C GLY A 296 5.98 30.19 -6.08
N GLU A 297 5.12 31.00 -5.48
CA GLU A 297 5.48 31.97 -4.42
C GLU A 297 5.35 31.31 -3.04
N MET A 298 6.14 31.75 -2.05
CA MET A 298 6.12 31.20 -0.67
C MET A 298 6.35 29.69 -0.63
N ARG A 299 7.42 29.26 -1.31
CA ARG A 299 7.77 27.87 -1.65
C ARG A 299 8.01 26.92 -0.48
N GLN A 300 8.32 27.44 0.71
CA GLN A 300 8.72 26.61 1.85
C GLN A 300 7.52 25.97 2.56
N ALA A 301 6.34 26.59 2.50
CA ALA A 301 5.18 26.18 3.29
C ALA A 301 4.53 24.87 2.81
N ILE A 302 4.47 24.63 1.50
CA ILE A 302 3.68 23.49 0.96
C ILE A 302 4.22 22.10 1.29
N LEU A 303 5.49 21.99 1.73
CA LEU A 303 6.20 20.73 2.00
C LEU A 303 6.66 20.57 3.46
N ASP A 304 6.37 21.53 4.34
CA ASP A 304 6.85 21.54 5.74
C ASP A 304 6.04 20.64 6.68
N GLY A 305 4.86 20.18 6.22
CA GLY A 305 3.96 19.30 6.97
C GLY A 305 3.00 20.05 7.91
N ASP A 306 3.09 21.38 8.02
CA ASP A 306 2.17 22.17 8.83
C ASP A 306 0.84 22.38 8.09
N CYS A 307 -0.18 21.66 8.56
CA CYS A 307 -1.52 21.74 8.00
C CYS A 307 -2.48 22.54 8.90
N GLN A 308 -1.99 23.18 9.97
CA GLN A 308 -2.83 23.78 11.01
C GLN A 308 -2.50 25.25 11.27
N ASN A 309 -1.23 25.67 11.19
CA ASN A 309 -0.81 27.03 11.52
C ASN A 309 -0.55 27.87 10.27
N TYR A 310 -1.61 28.10 9.50
CA TYR A 310 -1.60 29.01 8.35
C TYR A 310 -2.65 30.11 8.50
N ASP A 311 -2.26 31.31 8.08
CA ASP A 311 -3.01 32.56 8.18
C ASP A 311 -2.90 33.33 6.86
N VAL A 312 -3.43 34.55 6.78
CA VAL A 312 -3.50 35.31 5.52
C VAL A 312 -2.13 35.76 4.98
N GLU A 313 -1.08 35.74 5.81
CA GLU A 313 0.27 36.20 5.46
C GLU A 313 1.25 35.04 5.21
N ARG A 314 1.04 33.87 5.83
CA ARG A 314 1.98 32.73 5.80
C ARG A 314 1.29 31.36 5.84
N GLY A 315 2.08 30.32 5.55
CA GLY A 315 1.64 28.91 5.66
C GLY A 315 0.95 28.38 4.41
N PHE A 316 1.23 28.96 3.23
CA PHE A 316 0.77 28.43 1.96
C PHE A 316 1.71 28.82 0.82
N THR A 317 1.73 28.04 -0.25
CA THR A 317 2.32 28.39 -1.54
C THR A 317 1.22 28.83 -2.49
N ARG A 318 1.52 29.79 -3.37
CA ARG A 318 0.52 30.31 -4.32
C ARG A 318 1.08 30.57 -5.72
N HIS A 319 0.18 30.68 -6.69
CA HIS A 319 0.48 31.25 -8.00
C HIS A 319 -0.71 32.04 -8.54
N VAL A 320 -0.45 32.98 -9.45
CA VAL A 320 -1.49 33.73 -10.16
C VAL A 320 -2.18 32.79 -11.16
N ILE A 321 -3.51 32.88 -11.21
CA ILE A 321 -4.36 32.21 -12.19
C ILE A 321 -4.34 33.07 -13.45
N ASP A 322 -3.74 32.56 -14.52
CA ASP A 322 -3.71 33.24 -15.81
C ASP A 322 -4.82 32.73 -16.73
N GLU A 323 -5.64 33.65 -17.22
CA GLU A 323 -6.75 33.39 -18.14
C GLU A 323 -6.26 33.06 -19.56
N ASN A 324 -5.03 33.46 -19.92
CA ASN A 324 -4.45 33.23 -21.26
C ASN A 324 -3.61 31.96 -21.36
N GLY A 325 -3.39 31.23 -20.25
CA GLY A 325 -2.65 29.97 -20.23
C GLY A 325 -1.13 30.10 -20.42
N GLU A 326 -0.56 31.30 -20.48
CA GLU A 326 0.86 31.54 -20.80
C GLU A 326 1.70 32.03 -19.60
N GLY A 327 1.08 32.41 -18.48
CA GLY A 327 1.70 33.27 -17.46
C GLY A 327 1.70 32.76 -16.01
N GLY A 328 1.31 31.52 -15.74
CA GLY A 328 1.35 30.97 -14.38
C GLY A 328 1.61 29.48 -14.40
N GLY A 329 2.87 29.08 -14.57
CA GLY A 329 3.33 27.69 -14.76
C GLY A 329 3.09 26.70 -13.61
N GLY A 330 2.03 26.93 -12.82
CA GLY A 330 1.63 26.14 -11.66
C GLY A 330 2.62 26.22 -10.51
N ILE A 331 2.26 25.52 -9.44
CA ILE A 331 3.23 25.11 -8.43
C ILE A 331 3.88 23.82 -8.92
N VAL A 332 5.19 23.84 -9.12
CA VAL A 332 5.95 22.66 -9.58
C VAL A 332 6.80 22.15 -8.43
N ILE A 333 6.56 20.89 -8.05
CA ILE A 333 7.28 20.17 -7.00
C ILE A 333 8.19 19.14 -7.67
N LYS A 334 9.46 19.11 -7.27
CA LYS A 334 10.46 18.11 -7.66
C LYS A 334 10.69 17.17 -6.49
N LEU A 335 10.45 15.88 -6.70
CA LEU A 335 10.84 14.83 -5.75
C LEU A 335 12.36 14.61 -5.81
N ARG A 336 12.99 14.14 -4.72
CA ARG A 336 14.44 13.84 -4.68
C ARG A 336 14.79 12.63 -5.53
N GLN A 337 13.91 11.65 -5.56
CA GLN A 337 14.00 10.43 -6.34
C GLN A 337 12.72 10.28 -7.16
N GLN A 338 12.77 9.46 -8.22
CA GLN A 338 11.56 9.10 -8.95
C GLN A 338 10.82 8.03 -8.15
N CYS A 339 9.53 8.24 -7.90
CA CYS A 339 8.74 7.39 -7.00
C CYS A 339 7.51 6.85 -7.72
N ILE A 340 7.08 5.63 -7.38
CA ILE A 340 5.80 5.11 -7.85
C ILE A 340 4.71 5.73 -6.99
N LEU A 341 3.74 6.40 -7.60
CA LEU A 341 2.63 7.09 -6.93
C LEU A 341 1.30 6.72 -7.57
N ASN A 342 0.24 6.72 -6.76
CA ASN A 342 -1.15 6.57 -7.20
C ASN A 342 -2.12 7.47 -6.42
N HIS A 343 -1.62 8.27 -5.46
CA HIS A 343 -2.42 9.12 -4.60
C HIS A 343 -1.69 10.42 -4.27
N VAL A 344 -2.37 11.54 -4.47
CA VAL A 344 -1.92 12.87 -4.06
C VAL A 344 -3.00 13.50 -3.19
N ARG A 345 -2.61 13.98 -2.01
CA ARG A 345 -3.45 14.81 -1.16
C ARG A 345 -2.95 16.23 -1.20
N MET A 346 -3.86 17.19 -1.16
CA MET A 346 -3.48 18.58 -0.96
C MET A 346 -4.53 19.34 -0.18
N LEU A 347 -4.08 20.27 0.65
CA LEU A 347 -4.94 21.16 1.41
C LEU A 347 -5.04 22.49 0.66
N LEU A 348 -6.22 22.78 0.13
CA LEU A 348 -6.55 24.11 -0.37
C LEU A 348 -6.88 25.02 0.82
N TRP A 349 -6.68 26.33 0.64
CA TRP A 349 -7.10 27.31 1.64
C TRP A 349 -8.59 27.16 2.00
N ASP A 350 -8.88 26.98 3.29
CA ASP A 350 -10.25 26.75 3.77
C ASP A 350 -10.68 27.65 4.94
N ARG A 351 -9.90 28.69 5.28
CA ARG A 351 -10.26 29.62 6.38
C ARG A 351 -11.51 30.46 6.10
N ASP A 352 -11.94 30.50 4.85
CA ASP A 352 -13.22 31.09 4.43
C ASP A 352 -13.94 30.15 3.45
N LEU A 353 -15.06 30.62 2.89
CA LEU A 353 -15.93 29.86 2.00
C LEU A 353 -15.50 29.90 0.52
N ARG A 354 -14.30 30.39 0.20
CA ARG A 354 -13.82 30.39 -1.18
C ARG A 354 -13.67 28.97 -1.71
N SER A 355 -13.86 28.83 -3.00
CA SER A 355 -13.65 27.57 -3.71
C SER A 355 -12.70 27.77 -4.87
N TYR A 356 -12.04 26.70 -5.27
CA TYR A 356 -11.06 26.67 -6.34
C TYR A 356 -11.41 25.64 -7.40
N SER A 357 -10.93 25.86 -8.61
CA SER A 357 -10.86 24.81 -9.64
C SER A 357 -9.41 24.65 -10.05
N TYR A 358 -9.00 23.42 -10.37
CA TYR A 358 -7.60 23.10 -10.65
C TYR A 358 -7.46 21.82 -11.47
N TYR A 359 -6.25 21.54 -11.92
CA TYR A 359 -5.84 20.22 -12.39
C TYR A 359 -4.45 19.86 -11.86
N ILE A 360 -4.12 18.58 -11.86
CA ILE A 360 -2.80 18.07 -11.46
C ILE A 360 -2.20 17.31 -12.63
N GLU A 361 -0.94 17.64 -12.93
CA GLU A 361 -0.11 16.96 -13.90
C GLU A 361 1.12 16.36 -13.22
N VAL A 362 1.61 15.25 -13.77
CA VAL A 362 2.86 14.62 -13.34
C VAL A 362 3.79 14.42 -14.54
N SER A 363 5.09 14.37 -14.28
CA SER A 363 6.12 14.26 -15.32
C SER A 363 7.39 13.59 -14.78
N MET A 364 8.19 13.07 -15.71
CA MET A 364 9.53 12.53 -15.46
C MET A 364 10.65 13.51 -15.84
N ASP A 365 10.41 14.45 -16.76
CA ASP A 365 11.42 15.31 -17.39
C ASP A 365 11.10 16.83 -17.36
N GLN A 366 9.91 17.23 -16.89
CA GLN A 366 9.33 18.59 -16.94
C GLN A 366 8.93 19.10 -18.34
N VAL A 367 9.08 18.29 -19.38
CA VAL A 367 8.69 18.63 -20.75
C VAL A 367 7.39 17.93 -21.10
N ASP A 368 7.35 16.62 -20.91
CA ASP A 368 6.17 15.80 -21.14
C ASP A 368 5.35 15.66 -19.85
N TRP A 369 4.11 16.11 -19.89
CA TRP A 369 3.20 16.11 -18.73
C TRP A 369 1.97 15.26 -19.01
N VAL A 370 1.55 14.49 -18.00
CA VAL A 370 0.28 13.77 -18.02
C VAL A 370 -0.65 14.31 -16.95
N ARG A 371 -1.85 14.70 -17.36
CA ARG A 371 -2.92 15.08 -16.46
C ARG A 371 -3.45 13.84 -15.74
N VAL A 372 -3.25 13.80 -14.43
CA VAL A 372 -3.75 12.72 -13.55
C VAL A 372 -5.08 13.08 -12.90
N CYS A 373 -5.46 14.35 -12.95
CA CYS A 373 -6.66 14.87 -12.32
C CYS A 373 -7.09 16.16 -12.99
N ASP A 374 -8.36 16.28 -13.31
CA ASP A 374 -8.96 17.48 -13.91
C ASP A 374 -10.21 17.89 -13.12
N HIS A 375 -10.05 18.89 -12.26
CA HIS A 375 -11.14 19.51 -11.51
C HIS A 375 -11.45 20.93 -12.02
N THR A 376 -11.16 21.24 -13.28
CA THR A 376 -11.32 22.60 -13.83
C THR A 376 -12.77 23.11 -13.84
N ARG A 377 -13.75 22.20 -13.73
CA ARG A 377 -15.19 22.49 -13.78
C ARG A 377 -15.91 22.42 -12.43
N TYR A 378 -15.17 22.17 -11.34
CA TYR A 378 -15.74 21.90 -10.02
C TYR A 378 -15.25 22.92 -8.99
N ASN A 379 -16.09 23.20 -7.98
CA ASN A 379 -15.71 24.06 -6.86
C ASN A 379 -15.14 23.22 -5.71
N CYS A 380 -13.82 23.10 -5.66
CA CYS A 380 -13.08 22.37 -4.63
C CYS A 380 -12.70 23.27 -3.45
N ARG A 381 -12.63 22.71 -2.23
CA ARG A 381 -12.22 23.42 -1.00
C ARG A 381 -11.60 22.46 0.00
N SER A 382 -10.68 22.94 0.83
CA SER A 382 -10.04 22.16 1.89
C SER A 382 -9.28 20.94 1.34
N TRP A 383 -9.20 19.85 2.10
CA TRP A 383 -8.49 18.63 1.72
C TRP A 383 -9.06 17.99 0.46
N GLN A 384 -8.19 17.87 -0.52
CA GLN A 384 -8.40 17.10 -1.74
C GLN A 384 -7.62 15.79 -1.63
N SER A 385 -8.22 14.71 -2.10
CA SER A 385 -7.71 13.35 -2.15
C SER A 385 -7.89 12.82 -3.56
N VAL A 386 -6.81 12.91 -4.34
CA VAL A 386 -6.78 12.63 -5.77
C VAL A 386 -6.11 11.28 -5.99
N PHE A 387 -6.86 10.33 -6.52
CA PHE A 387 -6.36 8.99 -6.88
C PHE A 387 -6.20 8.88 -8.40
N PHE A 388 -5.22 8.11 -8.86
CA PHE A 388 -4.96 7.87 -10.28
C PHE A 388 -4.24 6.53 -10.49
N PRO A 389 -4.25 5.95 -11.71
CA PRO A 389 -3.49 4.73 -12.00
C PRO A 389 -2.01 4.89 -11.64
N GLN A 390 -1.41 3.87 -11.00
CA GLN A 390 -0.04 3.96 -10.52
C GLN A 390 0.94 4.31 -11.65
N ARG A 391 1.93 5.15 -11.34
CA ARG A 391 2.99 5.51 -12.27
C ARG A 391 4.20 6.05 -11.57
N VAL A 392 5.34 6.02 -12.25
CA VAL A 392 6.55 6.67 -11.79
C VAL A 392 6.43 8.18 -12.02
N VAL A 393 6.74 8.94 -10.98
CA VAL A 393 6.65 10.39 -10.97
C VAL A 393 7.94 10.97 -10.42
N ARG A 394 8.43 12.02 -11.10
CA ARG A 394 9.55 12.83 -10.61
C ARG A 394 9.13 14.26 -10.27
N TYR A 395 8.17 14.78 -11.03
CA TYR A 395 7.66 16.13 -10.91
C TYR A 395 6.14 16.12 -10.80
N ILE A 396 5.61 16.94 -9.89
CA ILE A 396 4.18 17.16 -9.71
C ILE A 396 3.91 18.64 -10.00
N LYS A 397 2.95 18.94 -10.87
CA LYS A 397 2.51 20.30 -11.19
C LYS A 397 1.05 20.46 -10.81
N ILE A 398 0.77 21.43 -9.95
CA ILE A 398 -0.58 21.79 -9.51
C ILE A 398 -0.91 23.14 -10.14
N VAL A 399 -2.00 23.20 -10.91
CA VAL A 399 -2.40 24.41 -11.63
C VAL A 399 -3.83 24.77 -11.26
N GLY A 400 -3.98 25.91 -10.57
CA GLY A 400 -5.26 26.55 -10.35
C GLY A 400 -5.78 27.24 -11.60
N THR A 401 -7.07 27.04 -11.89
CA THR A 401 -7.76 27.62 -13.04
C THR A 401 -8.90 28.55 -12.64
N HIS A 402 -9.40 28.46 -11.42
CA HIS A 402 -10.42 29.34 -10.90
C HIS A 402 -10.30 29.52 -9.38
N ASN A 403 -10.70 30.69 -8.90
CA ASN A 403 -10.93 30.99 -7.49
C ASN A 403 -12.12 31.96 -7.40
N THR A 404 -13.08 31.67 -6.52
CA THR A 404 -14.33 32.45 -6.38
C THR A 404 -14.15 33.84 -5.77
N VAL A 405 -12.98 34.16 -5.18
CA VAL A 405 -12.73 35.43 -4.48
C VAL A 405 -11.74 36.33 -5.21
N ASN A 406 -10.66 35.78 -5.78
CA ASN A 406 -9.62 36.55 -6.46
C ASN A 406 -8.89 35.70 -7.52
N ARG A 407 -7.85 36.25 -8.15
CA ARG A 407 -7.07 35.57 -9.20
C ARG A 407 -5.87 34.77 -8.69
N MET A 408 -5.86 34.37 -7.42
CA MET A 408 -4.72 33.72 -6.80
C MET A 408 -5.08 32.32 -6.32
N PHE A 409 -4.31 31.31 -6.70
CA PHE A 409 -4.52 29.93 -6.28
C PHE A 409 -3.62 29.60 -5.09
N HIS A 410 -4.19 29.12 -3.98
CA HIS A 410 -3.47 28.90 -2.72
C HIS A 410 -3.51 27.42 -2.33
N VAL A 411 -2.34 26.87 -2.05
CA VAL A 411 -2.17 25.50 -1.56
C VAL A 411 -1.37 25.54 -0.27
N VAL A 412 -1.97 25.07 0.81
CA VAL A 412 -1.40 25.05 2.16
C VAL A 412 -0.39 23.92 2.28
N ALA A 413 -0.78 22.70 1.89
CA ALA A 413 0.06 21.52 2.01
C ALA A 413 -0.17 20.57 0.83
N VAL A 414 0.86 19.82 0.45
CA VAL A 414 0.78 18.71 -0.53
C VAL A 414 1.45 17.49 0.04
N GLN A 415 0.84 16.34 -0.22
CA GLN A 415 1.36 15.04 0.15
C GLN A 415 1.20 14.09 -1.03
N ALA A 416 2.20 13.25 -1.26
CA ALA A 416 2.23 12.32 -2.38
C ALA A 416 2.59 10.93 -1.88
N PHE A 417 1.77 9.94 -2.24
CA PHE A 417 1.83 8.58 -1.71
C PHE A 417 1.70 7.53 -2.80
N PHE A 418 2.21 6.35 -2.47
CA PHE A 418 1.64 5.12 -2.96
C PHE A 418 0.72 4.54 -1.88
N THR A 419 -0.55 4.34 -2.17
CA THR A 419 -1.48 3.66 -1.27
C THR A 419 -1.89 2.29 -1.77
N LYS A 420 -1.98 1.33 -0.86
CA LYS A 420 -2.57 0.00 -1.11
C LYS A 420 -4.08 -0.01 -0.93
N LYS A 421 -4.66 1.08 -0.41
CA LYS A 421 -6.10 1.20 -0.22
C LYS A 421 -6.81 1.16 -1.56
N GLU A 422 -7.80 0.28 -1.69
CA GLU A 422 -8.63 0.22 -2.89
C GLU A 422 -9.44 1.50 -3.07
N PHE A 423 -9.50 1.96 -4.32
CA PHE A 423 -10.34 3.08 -4.74
C PHE A 423 -10.94 2.78 -6.11
N THR A 424 -12.06 3.44 -6.42
CA THR A 424 -12.72 3.32 -7.71
C THR A 424 -12.83 4.70 -8.33
N ILE A 425 -12.36 4.83 -9.57
CA ILE A 425 -12.48 6.05 -10.36
C ILE A 425 -13.48 5.76 -11.47
N ASP A 426 -14.52 6.58 -11.57
CA ASP A 426 -15.47 6.50 -12.65
C ASP A 426 -14.78 6.85 -13.98
N PRO A 427 -14.82 5.98 -15.01
CA PRO A 427 -14.09 6.21 -16.25
C PRO A 427 -14.68 7.34 -17.10
N LYS A 428 -15.96 7.70 -16.91
CA LYS A 428 -16.62 8.77 -17.65
C LYS A 428 -16.21 10.14 -17.10
N TRP A 429 -16.11 10.27 -15.78
CA TRP A 429 -15.87 11.54 -15.10
C TRP A 429 -14.44 11.72 -14.59
N GLY A 430 -13.66 10.65 -14.42
CA GLY A 430 -12.34 10.70 -13.79
C GLY A 430 -12.41 11.07 -12.31
N LEU A 431 -13.54 10.76 -11.65
CA LEU A 431 -13.84 11.14 -10.27
C LEU A 431 -13.98 9.91 -9.38
N VAL A 432 -13.71 10.08 -8.09
CA VAL A 432 -13.82 9.00 -7.10
C VAL A 432 -15.28 8.59 -6.92
N VAL A 433 -15.55 7.29 -6.99
CA VAL A 433 -16.81 6.66 -6.56
C VAL A 433 -16.61 6.23 -5.10
N PRO A 434 -17.24 6.90 -4.12
CA PRO A 434 -17.01 6.60 -2.73
C PRO A 434 -17.72 5.30 -2.32
N LYS A 435 -17.05 4.50 -1.48
CA LYS A 435 -17.64 3.32 -0.80
C LYS A 435 -18.32 3.70 0.52
N ASP A 436 -17.87 4.80 1.13
CA ASP A 436 -18.30 5.29 2.46
C ASP A 436 -18.92 6.69 2.36
N ASN A 437 -19.51 7.17 3.46
CA ASN A 437 -20.10 8.52 3.52
C ASN A 437 -19.03 9.60 3.36
N VAL A 438 -19.17 10.45 2.33
CA VAL A 438 -18.28 11.59 2.04
C VAL A 438 -18.81 12.93 2.56
N ALA A 439 -20.07 12.98 2.99
CA ALA A 439 -20.65 14.16 3.62
C ALA A 439 -20.37 14.14 5.14
N THR A 440 -19.10 14.25 5.51
CA THR A 440 -18.64 14.27 6.92
C THR A 440 -17.65 15.39 7.17
N ILE A 441 -17.58 15.85 8.43
CA ILE A 441 -16.62 16.88 8.86
C ILE A 441 -15.17 16.39 8.70
N GLU A 442 -14.91 15.11 8.96
CA GLU A 442 -13.59 14.48 8.81
C GLU A 442 -13.08 14.55 7.36
N LEU A 443 -13.98 14.39 6.39
CA LEU A 443 -13.70 14.55 4.97
C LEU A 443 -13.89 15.99 4.48
N SER A 444 -13.88 16.95 5.41
CA SER A 444 -13.91 18.39 5.14
C SER A 444 -15.18 18.89 4.43
N ALA A 445 -16.27 18.13 4.49
CA ALA A 445 -17.59 18.62 4.10
C ALA A 445 -18.09 19.66 5.12
N CYS A 446 -18.92 20.59 4.66
CA CYS A 446 -19.49 21.63 5.51
C CYS A 446 -20.90 22.03 5.08
N VAL A 447 -21.71 22.45 6.06
CA VAL A 447 -23.00 23.09 5.83
C VAL A 447 -22.75 24.59 5.61
N ILE A 448 -23.08 25.09 4.42
CA ILE A 448 -22.86 26.48 4.00
C ILE A 448 -24.14 27.33 4.01
N GLU A 449 -25.31 26.69 3.94
CA GLU A 449 -26.62 27.32 4.13
C GLU A 449 -27.48 26.47 5.06
N GLY A 450 -28.36 27.11 5.81
CA GLY A 450 -29.17 26.51 6.86
C GLY A 450 -28.89 27.13 8.23
N VAL A 451 -29.88 27.03 9.11
CA VAL A 451 -29.82 27.54 10.48
C VAL A 451 -29.59 26.35 11.42
N SER A 452 -28.54 26.43 12.22
CA SER A 452 -28.31 25.50 13.32
C SER A 452 -27.62 26.21 14.46
N ARG A 453 -27.90 25.77 15.68
CA ARG A 453 -27.16 26.22 16.88
C ARG A 453 -25.73 25.65 16.91
N SER A 454 -25.52 24.49 16.28
CA SER A 454 -24.22 23.83 16.17
C SER A 454 -23.86 23.70 14.70
N ARG A 455 -22.77 24.36 14.28
CA ARG A 455 -22.30 24.28 12.89
C ARG A 455 -22.08 22.82 12.48
N ASN A 456 -22.54 22.46 11.27
CA ASN A 456 -22.41 21.12 10.71
C ASN A 456 -23.17 20.01 11.47
N ALA A 457 -24.19 20.34 12.29
CA ALA A 457 -24.99 19.35 12.99
C ALA A 457 -25.50 18.22 12.07
N LEU A 458 -25.97 18.58 10.87
CA LEU A 458 -26.49 17.62 9.86
C LEU A 458 -25.48 16.53 9.42
N ILE A 459 -24.18 16.79 9.55
CA ILE A 459 -23.11 15.95 8.97
C ILE A 459 -22.06 15.55 10.00
N ASN A 460 -22.34 15.73 11.29
CA ASN A 460 -21.41 15.42 12.38
C ASN A 460 -21.43 13.93 12.80
N GLY A 461 -22.38 13.15 12.28
CA GLY A 461 -22.53 11.72 12.56
C GLY A 461 -23.33 11.36 13.82
N GLU A 462 -23.76 12.35 14.61
CA GLU A 462 -24.64 12.14 15.77
C GLU A 462 -26.09 11.95 15.30
N THR A 463 -26.70 10.83 15.68
CA THR A 463 -28.04 10.42 15.19
C THR A 463 -29.00 10.02 16.30
N ARG A 464 -28.63 10.24 17.57
CA ARG A 464 -29.46 9.89 18.73
C ARG A 464 -29.50 11.00 19.78
N GLY A 465 -28.45 11.80 19.90
CA GLY A 465 -28.32 12.86 20.90
C GLY A 465 -28.87 14.22 20.51
N TYR A 466 -29.86 14.31 19.61
CA TYR A 466 -30.48 15.58 19.22
C TYR A 466 -31.80 15.83 19.95
N ASP A 467 -32.09 17.11 20.19
CA ASP A 467 -33.28 17.59 20.87
C ASP A 467 -33.70 18.96 20.32
N TRP A 468 -34.68 19.60 20.96
CA TRP A 468 -35.21 20.88 20.51
C TRP A 468 -34.19 22.02 20.57
N ASP A 469 -33.11 21.83 21.32
CA ASP A 469 -32.09 22.81 21.57
C ASP A 469 -30.80 22.56 20.78
N SER A 470 -30.60 21.38 20.19
CA SER A 470 -29.36 21.04 19.49
C SER A 470 -29.46 19.80 18.58
N GLY A 471 -28.50 19.63 17.67
CA GLY A 471 -28.34 18.38 16.91
C GLY A 471 -29.14 18.29 15.61
N TYR A 472 -29.64 19.42 15.09
CA TYR A 472 -30.28 19.48 13.78
C TYR A 472 -29.93 20.77 13.02
N THR A 473 -30.10 20.75 11.71
CA THR A 473 -30.06 21.93 10.84
C THR A 473 -31.46 22.16 10.25
N CYS A 474 -31.94 23.40 10.24
CA CYS A 474 -33.24 23.73 9.68
C CYS A 474 -33.19 24.93 8.72
N HIS A 475 -34.26 25.15 7.98
CA HIS A 475 -34.48 26.39 7.24
C HIS A 475 -35.97 26.77 7.28
N GLN A 476 -36.29 28.05 7.01
CA GLN A 476 -37.67 28.51 6.90
C GLN A 476 -38.28 28.05 5.57
N LEU A 477 -39.53 27.59 5.62
CA LEU A 477 -40.28 27.21 4.42
C LEU A 477 -40.48 28.42 3.49
N GLY A 478 -40.32 28.20 2.18
CA GLY A 478 -40.56 29.20 1.14
C GLY A 478 -39.47 30.27 0.97
N SER A 479 -38.44 30.32 1.81
CA SER A 479 -37.39 31.36 1.75
C SER A 479 -35.95 30.89 1.97
N GLY A 480 -35.71 29.58 2.13
CA GLY A 480 -34.37 29.06 2.34
C GLY A 480 -34.19 27.60 1.92
N ALA A 481 -32.98 27.11 2.14
CA ALA A 481 -32.58 25.72 1.93
C ALA A 481 -31.46 25.36 2.91
N ILE A 482 -31.15 24.07 3.00
CA ILE A 482 -29.91 23.60 3.61
C ILE A 482 -28.97 23.19 2.48
N VAL A 483 -27.77 23.75 2.45
CA VAL A 483 -26.77 23.43 1.43
C VAL A 483 -25.53 22.85 2.10
N VAL A 484 -25.19 21.63 1.71
CA VAL A 484 -23.95 20.95 2.09
C VAL A 484 -22.97 21.06 0.93
N GLN A 485 -21.75 21.51 1.21
CA GLN A 485 -20.62 21.48 0.29
C GLN A 485 -19.67 20.34 0.69
N LEU A 486 -19.41 19.42 -0.23
CA LEU A 486 -18.35 18.43 -0.14
C LEU A 486 -16.99 19.08 -0.44
N ALA A 487 -15.90 18.53 0.10
CA ALA A 487 -14.55 19.09 -0.09
C ALA A 487 -14.08 19.03 -1.55
N GLN A 488 -14.46 17.97 -2.25
CA GLN A 488 -14.09 17.70 -3.64
C GLN A 488 -15.28 17.06 -4.37
N PRO A 489 -15.28 17.00 -5.71
CA PRO A 489 -16.31 16.29 -6.45
C PRO A 489 -16.19 14.77 -6.31
N TYR A 490 -17.34 14.11 -6.13
CA TYR A 490 -17.49 12.66 -6.11
C TYR A 490 -18.58 12.22 -7.09
N VAL A 491 -18.51 10.99 -7.59
CA VAL A 491 -19.65 10.38 -8.29
C VAL A 491 -20.53 9.70 -7.25
N ILE A 492 -21.73 10.24 -7.03
CA ILE A 492 -22.66 9.76 -6.00
C ILE A 492 -23.92 9.24 -6.69
N SER A 493 -24.44 8.11 -6.20
CA SER A 493 -25.69 7.49 -6.67
C SER A 493 -26.71 7.25 -5.56
N SER A 494 -26.35 7.56 -4.32
CA SER A 494 -27.26 7.44 -3.19
C SER A 494 -26.91 8.40 -2.07
N MET A 495 -27.90 8.75 -1.27
CA MET A 495 -27.73 9.53 -0.06
C MET A 495 -28.76 9.08 0.98
N ARG A 496 -28.42 9.31 2.25
CA ARG A 496 -29.30 9.02 3.37
C ARG A 496 -29.34 10.24 4.28
N LEU A 497 -30.52 10.61 4.75
CA LEU A 497 -30.73 11.72 5.65
C LEU A 497 -31.77 11.37 6.71
N LEU A 498 -31.64 11.94 7.90
CA LEU A 498 -32.60 11.77 8.99
C LEU A 498 -33.47 13.01 9.08
N LEU A 499 -34.77 12.83 8.89
CA LEU A 499 -35.73 13.88 9.22
C LEU A 499 -35.94 13.88 10.72
N TRP A 500 -36.16 15.06 11.31
CA TRP A 500 -36.54 15.18 12.71
C TRP A 500 -37.70 14.22 13.04
N ASP A 501 -37.49 13.37 14.03
CA ASP A 501 -38.43 12.32 14.44
C ASP A 501 -38.60 12.21 15.96
N CYS A 502 -38.22 13.25 16.72
CA CYS A 502 -38.52 13.32 18.17
C CYS A 502 -40.02 13.51 18.46
N ASP A 503 -40.84 13.78 17.45
CA ASP A 503 -42.30 13.87 17.56
C ASP A 503 -42.99 13.35 16.28
N ASP A 504 -44.32 13.42 16.25
CA ASP A 504 -45.14 12.88 15.18
C ASP A 504 -45.20 13.73 13.90
N ARG A 505 -44.34 14.74 13.73
CA ARG A 505 -44.38 15.56 12.51
C ARG A 505 -43.91 14.81 11.28
N SER A 506 -44.38 15.24 10.11
CA SER A 506 -43.88 14.78 8.81
C SER A 506 -43.46 15.94 7.92
N TYR A 507 -42.60 15.62 6.96
CA TYR A 507 -42.01 16.58 6.03
C TYR A 507 -42.23 16.17 4.58
N SER A 508 -42.33 17.18 3.72
CA SER A 508 -42.20 17.03 2.27
C SER A 508 -40.99 17.83 1.81
N TYR A 509 -40.22 17.31 0.86
CA TYR A 509 -38.98 17.95 0.42
C TYR A 509 -38.57 17.53 -0.99
N TYR A 510 -37.64 18.27 -1.59
CA TYR A 510 -36.89 17.83 -2.75
C TYR A 510 -35.39 18.05 -2.51
N ILE A 511 -34.57 17.35 -3.28
CA ILE A 511 -33.11 17.45 -3.22
C ILE A 511 -32.57 17.74 -4.61
N GLU A 512 -31.70 18.74 -4.67
CA GLU A 512 -30.93 19.09 -5.84
C GLU A 512 -29.44 18.93 -5.57
N VAL A 513 -28.67 18.62 -6.61
CA VAL A 513 -27.21 18.58 -6.53
C VAL A 513 -26.57 19.50 -7.56
N SER A 514 -25.35 19.93 -7.29
CA SER A 514 -24.58 20.78 -8.20
C SER A 514 -23.08 20.52 -8.09
N THR A 515 -22.34 20.87 -9.13
CA THR A 515 -20.86 20.87 -9.14
C THR A 515 -20.26 22.26 -8.91
N ASN A 516 -21.06 23.33 -9.10
CA ASN A 516 -20.58 24.71 -9.18
C ASN A 516 -21.54 25.78 -8.59
N GLN A 517 -22.65 25.37 -7.97
CA GLN A 517 -23.75 26.19 -7.44
C GLN A 517 -24.55 27.00 -8.48
N ARG A 518 -24.20 26.97 -9.77
CA ARG A 518 -24.92 27.69 -10.83
C ARG A 518 -25.99 26.82 -11.48
N HIS A 519 -25.64 25.55 -11.73
CA HIS A 519 -26.52 24.58 -12.37
C HIS A 519 -26.92 23.54 -11.34
N TRP A 520 -28.23 23.34 -11.17
CA TRP A 520 -28.80 22.43 -10.18
C TRP A 520 -29.60 21.35 -10.90
N GLU A 521 -29.39 20.10 -10.48
CA GLU A 521 -30.11 18.94 -10.97
C GLU A 521 -30.91 18.30 -9.84
N MET A 522 -32.23 18.15 -10.04
CA MET A 522 -33.10 17.55 -9.04
C MET A 522 -32.96 16.02 -9.07
N VAL A 523 -32.46 15.45 -7.98
CA VAL A 523 -32.23 14.00 -7.83
C VAL A 523 -33.31 13.29 -7.03
N CYS A 524 -34.11 14.05 -6.28
CA CYS A 524 -35.22 13.52 -5.50
C CYS A 524 -36.34 14.55 -5.41
N ASN A 525 -37.57 14.14 -5.67
CA ASN A 525 -38.74 14.98 -5.47
C ASN A 525 -39.80 14.23 -4.65
N ARG A 526 -39.92 14.60 -3.37
CA ARG A 526 -40.93 14.13 -2.43
C ARG A 526 -41.79 15.29 -1.92
N SER A 527 -41.97 16.32 -2.75
CA SER A 527 -42.67 17.56 -2.38
C SER A 527 -44.17 17.35 -2.09
N ARG A 528 -44.72 16.18 -2.45
CA ARG A 528 -46.12 15.78 -2.24
C ARG A 528 -46.26 14.55 -1.34
N GLU A 529 -45.17 14.07 -0.75
CA GLU A 529 -45.15 12.90 0.11
C GLU A 529 -45.02 13.31 1.58
N SER A 530 -45.57 12.50 2.49
CA SER A 530 -45.44 12.69 3.94
C SER A 530 -44.32 11.78 4.47
N CYS A 531 -43.10 12.30 4.54
CA CYS A 531 -41.91 11.58 4.97
C CYS A 531 -41.63 11.79 6.47
N LYS A 532 -41.05 10.77 7.13
CA LYS A 532 -40.67 10.79 8.56
C LYS A 532 -39.43 9.95 8.81
N SER A 533 -38.59 10.35 9.78
CA SER A 533 -37.37 9.65 10.17
C SER A 533 -36.44 9.41 8.96
N TRP A 534 -35.68 8.31 8.97
CA TRP A 534 -34.68 7.98 7.96
C TRP A 534 -35.22 7.89 6.53
N GLN A 535 -34.61 8.65 5.63
CA GLN A 535 -34.87 8.61 4.21
C GLN A 535 -33.64 8.10 3.45
N THR A 536 -33.86 7.10 2.61
CA THR A 536 -32.86 6.60 1.66
C THR A 536 -33.26 7.04 0.27
N ILE A 537 -32.38 7.77 -0.40
CA ILE A 537 -32.56 8.26 -1.76
C ILE A 537 -31.53 7.56 -2.65
N ARG A 538 -31.98 7.05 -3.80
CA ARG A 538 -31.14 6.48 -4.87
C ARG A 538 -31.46 7.19 -6.17
N PHE A 539 -30.43 7.49 -6.94
CA PHE A 539 -30.49 8.21 -8.21
C PHE A 539 -29.32 7.78 -9.10
N ASP A 540 -29.31 8.24 -10.35
CA ASP A 540 -28.24 7.92 -11.29
C ASP A 540 -26.89 8.45 -10.78
N ALA A 541 -25.82 7.69 -11.04
CA ALA A 541 -24.48 8.05 -10.62
C ALA A 541 -24.00 9.34 -11.33
N ILE A 542 -23.91 10.45 -10.60
CA ILE A 542 -23.56 11.76 -11.15
C ILE A 542 -22.51 12.49 -10.29
N PRO A 543 -21.73 13.42 -10.87
CA PRO A 543 -20.81 14.26 -10.12
C PRO A 543 -21.53 15.22 -9.17
N VAL A 544 -21.14 15.22 -7.90
CA VAL A 544 -21.73 16.06 -6.85
C VAL A 544 -20.62 16.76 -6.07
N VAL A 545 -20.79 18.07 -5.86
CA VAL A 545 -20.01 18.90 -4.93
C VAL A 545 -20.94 19.53 -3.90
N TYR A 546 -22.13 19.94 -4.31
CA TYR A 546 -23.14 20.56 -3.47
C TYR A 546 -24.40 19.72 -3.44
N ILE A 547 -25.01 19.64 -2.26
CA ILE A 547 -26.30 19.01 -2.03
C ILE A 547 -27.19 20.08 -1.40
N ARG A 548 -28.29 20.42 -2.07
CA ARG A 548 -29.31 21.34 -1.58
C ARG A 548 -30.56 20.56 -1.20
N ILE A 549 -30.96 20.69 0.05
CA ILE A 549 -32.16 20.08 0.60
C ILE A 549 -33.17 21.20 0.84
N VAL A 550 -34.34 21.09 0.22
CA VAL A 550 -35.42 22.08 0.35
C VAL A 550 -36.67 21.42 0.86
N GLY A 551 -37.05 21.75 2.08
CA GLY A 551 -38.35 21.44 2.64
C GLY A 551 -39.45 22.26 1.97
N THR A 552 -40.55 21.59 1.59
CA THR A 552 -41.74 22.21 0.98
C THR A 552 -42.94 22.19 1.91
N ASN A 553 -42.97 21.30 2.91
CA ASN A 553 -44.04 21.19 3.89
C ASN A 553 -43.51 20.62 5.22
N ASN A 554 -44.10 21.06 6.33
CA ASN A 554 -43.96 20.45 7.66
C ASN A 554 -45.33 20.45 8.34
N SER A 555 -45.75 19.30 8.87
CA SER A 555 -47.06 19.13 9.51
C SER A 555 -47.21 19.84 10.88
N ALA A 556 -46.14 20.35 11.48
CA ALA A 556 -46.14 20.93 12.83
C ALA A 556 -45.84 22.44 12.88
N ASN A 557 -45.02 22.99 11.98
CA ASN A 557 -44.66 24.42 11.96
C ASN A 557 -44.11 24.87 10.59
N GLU A 558 -43.70 26.14 10.48
CA GLU A 558 -43.21 26.74 9.23
C GLU A 558 -41.70 26.52 8.95
N ALA A 559 -41.02 25.64 9.70
CA ALA A 559 -39.59 25.36 9.54
C ALA A 559 -39.34 23.88 9.18
N SER A 560 -38.43 23.59 8.25
CA SER A 560 -38.03 22.21 7.94
C SER A 560 -36.71 21.86 8.60
N GLY A 561 -36.72 20.90 9.52
CA GLY A 561 -35.56 20.46 10.30
C GLY A 561 -35.07 19.06 9.92
N PHE A 562 -33.75 18.93 9.79
CA PHE A 562 -33.03 17.72 9.37
C PHE A 562 -31.90 17.45 10.36
N CYS A 563 -31.78 16.21 10.81
CA CYS A 563 -30.80 15.79 11.80
C CYS A 563 -29.61 15.10 11.12
#